data_AF-A0A3S5JM73-F1
#
_entry.id   AF-A0A3S5JM73-F1
#
_cell.length_a   1.000
_cell.length_b   1.000
_cell.length_c   1.000
_cell.angle_alpha   90.00
_cell.angle_beta   90.00
_cell.angle_gamma   90.00
#
_symmetry.space_group_name_H-M   'P 1'
#
loop_
_entity.id
_entity.type
_entity.pdbx_description
1 polymer ?
#
loop_
_entity_poly.entity_id
_entity_poly.type
_entity_poly.pdbx_seq_one_letter_code
_entity_poly.pdbx_strand_id
1 'polypeptide(L)'
;MKIEIIEVDKCTVIFLAISNSKVIGKCSFKIRANKTIRYFDAYISTKHRNKGIYNSLFKRRQKFIENNFPNWKIESYCKSSTIELFKNNGFEIIENLYLVSKKSVFINDSLNSKKININKKLKLRDTLK
;
A
#
# COMPACT_ATOMS: atom_id res chain seq x y z
N MET A 1 9.09 25.76 6.43
CA MET A 1 8.74 25.11 5.15
C MET A 1 7.25 25.24 4.94
N LYS A 2 6.80 25.75 3.79
CA LYS A 2 5.38 25.79 3.41
C LYS A 2 5.14 24.71 2.35
N ILE A 3 4.02 24.02 2.42
CA ILE A 3 3.62 23.10 1.35
C ILE A 3 3.22 23.97 0.16
N GLU A 4 3.97 23.88 -0.94
CA GLU A 4 3.71 24.68 -2.15
C GLU A 4 2.62 24.04 -3.03
N ILE A 5 2.54 22.70 -3.05
CA ILE A 5 1.59 21.96 -3.89
C ILE A 5 1.03 20.77 -3.11
N ILE A 6 -0.30 20.65 -3.07
CA ILE A 6 -1.01 19.44 -2.65
C ILE A 6 -1.65 18.85 -3.90
N GLU A 7 -1.27 17.62 -4.23
CA GLU A 7 -1.89 16.89 -5.32
C GLU A 7 -2.95 15.91 -4.80
N VAL A 8 -4.13 15.94 -5.42
CA VAL A 8 -5.22 15.00 -5.17
C VAL A 8 -5.45 14.16 -6.42
N ASP A 9 -5.25 12.86 -6.31
CA ASP A 9 -5.48 11.93 -7.41
C ASP A 9 -6.97 11.59 -7.52
N LYS A 10 -7.55 11.86 -8.68
CA LYS A 10 -8.99 11.66 -8.91
C LYS A 10 -9.33 10.33 -9.59
N CYS A 11 -8.34 9.61 -10.11
CA CYS A 11 -8.57 8.37 -10.85
C CYS A 11 -7.45 7.36 -10.63
N THR A 12 -7.82 6.14 -10.25
CA THR A 12 -6.93 4.99 -10.10
C THR A 12 -7.44 3.83 -10.95
N VAL A 13 -6.54 3.24 -11.73
CA VAL A 13 -6.80 2.02 -12.49
C VAL A 13 -5.94 0.89 -11.90
N ILE A 14 -6.57 -0.25 -11.63
CA ILE A 14 -5.94 -1.41 -10.98
C ILE A 14 -6.00 -2.62 -11.91
N PHE A 15 -4.85 -3.28 -12.08
CA PHE A 15 -4.73 -4.55 -12.78
C PHE A 15 -4.57 -5.66 -11.74
N LEU A 16 -5.42 -6.67 -11.82
CA LEU A 16 -5.41 -7.80 -10.88
C LEU A 16 -4.92 -9.07 -11.58
N ALA A 17 -4.00 -9.79 -10.94
CA ALA A 17 -3.68 -11.17 -11.28
C ALA A 17 -4.53 -12.09 -10.41
N ILE A 18 -5.41 -12.88 -11.03
CA ILE A 18 -6.33 -13.79 -10.36
C ILE A 18 -5.97 -15.22 -10.75
N SER A 19 -5.86 -16.11 -9.77
CA SER A 19 -5.63 -17.55 -9.96
C SER A 19 -6.39 -18.32 -8.90
N ASN A 20 -7.08 -19.41 -9.29
CA ASN A 20 -7.94 -20.21 -8.41
C ASN A 20 -8.91 -19.33 -7.59
N SER A 21 -9.56 -18.39 -8.26
CA SER A 21 -10.51 -17.43 -7.67
C SER A 21 -9.93 -16.56 -6.56
N LYS A 22 -8.59 -16.42 -6.48
CA LYS A 22 -7.89 -15.57 -5.51
C LYS A 22 -7.04 -14.53 -6.21
N VAL A 23 -7.05 -13.31 -5.69
CA VAL A 23 -6.11 -12.27 -6.12
C VAL A 23 -4.72 -12.62 -5.59
N ILE A 24 -3.78 -12.85 -6.51
CA ILE A 24 -2.40 -13.24 -6.18
C ILE A 24 -1.39 -12.11 -6.41
N GLY A 25 -1.80 -11.04 -7.08
CA GLY A 25 -1.00 -9.85 -7.30
C GLY A 25 -1.81 -8.72 -7.92
N LYS A 26 -1.23 -7.52 -7.88
CA LYS A 26 -1.78 -6.31 -8.48
C LYS A 26 -0.68 -5.35 -8.91
N CYS A 27 -1.01 -4.47 -9.85
CA CYS A 27 -0.30 -3.23 -10.08
C CYS A 27 -1.30 -2.16 -10.52
N SER A 28 -0.97 -0.89 -10.25
CA SER A 28 -1.90 0.20 -10.49
C SER A 28 -1.21 1.36 -11.19
N PHE A 29 -2.03 2.26 -11.74
CA PHE A 29 -1.58 3.59 -12.13
C PHE A 29 -2.66 4.63 -11.85
N LYS A 30 -2.24 5.88 -11.76
CA LYS A 30 -3.11 7.04 -11.59
C LYS A 30 -2.84 8.08 -12.67
N ILE A 31 -3.89 8.81 -13.03
CA ILE A 31 -3.83 9.93 -13.98
C ILE A 31 -3.56 11.21 -13.19
N ARG A 32 -2.50 11.92 -13.55
CA ARG A 32 -2.08 13.19 -12.96
C ARG A 32 -2.30 14.34 -13.94
N ALA A 33 -2.10 15.57 -13.46
CA ALA A 33 -2.06 16.75 -14.31
C ALA A 33 -0.99 16.62 -15.41
N ASN A 34 -1.08 17.49 -16.42
CA ASN A 34 -0.10 17.60 -17.50
C ASN A 34 0.16 16.28 -18.24
N LYS A 35 -0.91 15.51 -18.51
CA LYS A 35 -0.85 14.24 -19.27
C LYS A 35 0.21 13.28 -18.73
N THR A 36 0.29 13.15 -17.40
CA THR A 36 1.25 12.29 -16.72
C THR A 36 0.53 11.11 -16.07
N ILE A 37 1.08 9.92 -16.25
CA ILE A 37 0.66 8.68 -15.57
C ILE A 37 1.74 8.30 -14.57
N ARG A 38 1.32 8.01 -13.34
CA ARG A 38 2.23 7.49 -12.30
C ARG A 38 1.87 6.06 -11.93
N TYR A 39 2.85 5.17 -12.04
CA TYR A 39 2.73 3.79 -11.55
C TYR A 39 2.84 3.77 -10.04
N PHE A 40 2.00 2.95 -9.40
CA PHE A 40 2.04 2.75 -7.97
C PHE A 40 1.42 1.41 -7.57
N ASP A 41 1.51 1.09 -6.27
CA ASP A 41 0.81 -0.04 -5.63
C ASP A 41 1.05 -1.41 -6.31
N ALA A 42 2.29 -1.65 -6.72
CA ALA A 42 2.72 -2.94 -7.21
C ALA A 42 2.93 -3.92 -6.05
N TYR A 43 2.21 -5.04 -6.07
CA TYR A 43 2.36 -6.09 -5.07
C TYR A 43 2.06 -7.46 -5.66
N ILE A 44 2.96 -8.42 -5.39
CA ILE A 44 2.72 -9.84 -5.60
C ILE A 44 2.74 -10.53 -4.24
N SER A 45 1.72 -11.36 -3.99
CA SER A 45 1.67 -12.20 -2.80
C SER A 45 2.95 -13.05 -2.68
N THR A 46 3.49 -13.16 -1.48
CA THR A 46 4.82 -13.74 -1.23
C THR A 46 4.98 -15.15 -1.83
N LYS A 47 3.95 -16.00 -1.70
CA LYS A 47 3.90 -17.37 -2.26
C LYS A 47 3.93 -17.45 -3.79
N HIS A 48 3.73 -16.33 -4.47
CA HIS A 48 3.63 -16.22 -5.92
C HIS A 48 4.72 -15.32 -6.52
N ARG A 49 5.68 -14.83 -5.72
CA ARG A 49 6.82 -14.06 -6.23
C ARG A 49 7.76 -14.92 -7.07
N ASN A 50 8.58 -14.27 -7.90
CA ASN A 50 9.58 -14.89 -8.77
C ASN A 50 9.03 -15.87 -9.82
N LYS A 51 7.71 -15.86 -10.05
CA LYS A 51 7.01 -16.68 -11.07
C LYS A 51 6.64 -15.87 -12.33
N GLY A 52 7.31 -14.74 -12.57
CA GLY A 52 7.02 -13.87 -13.72
C GLY A 52 5.71 -13.06 -13.66
N ILE A 53 4.87 -13.25 -12.63
CA ILE A 53 3.54 -12.60 -12.53
C ILE A 53 3.63 -11.07 -12.58
N TYR A 54 4.61 -10.47 -11.90
CA TYR A 54 4.78 -9.01 -11.94
C TYR A 54 5.13 -8.51 -13.34
N ASN A 55 5.99 -9.23 -14.08
CA ASN A 55 6.33 -8.85 -15.46
C ASN A 55 5.10 -8.92 -16.37
N SER A 56 4.24 -9.94 -16.20
CA SER A 56 3.00 -10.06 -16.97
C SER A 56 2.03 -8.91 -16.65
N LEU A 57 1.84 -8.58 -15.38
CA LEU A 57 1.04 -7.43 -14.95
C LEU A 57 1.60 -6.11 -15.50
N PHE A 58 2.92 -5.91 -15.41
CA PHE A 58 3.61 -4.75 -15.93
C PHE A 58 3.35 -4.56 -17.43
N LYS A 59 3.59 -5.61 -18.24
CA LYS A 59 3.36 -5.58 -19.69
C LYS A 59 1.90 -5.30 -20.03
N ARG A 60 0.95 -5.89 -19.30
CA ARG A 60 -0.48 -5.66 -19.55
C ARG A 60 -0.90 -4.23 -19.24
N ARG A 61 -0.39 -3.66 -18.14
CA ARG A 61 -0.58 -2.26 -17.78
C ARG A 61 0.03 -1.33 -18.81
N GLN A 62 1.28 -1.58 -19.22
CA GLN A 62 2.00 -0.80 -20.22
C GLN A 62 1.23 -0.76 -21.54
N LYS A 63 0.83 -1.92 -22.07
CA LYS A 63 0.02 -2.03 -23.29
C LYS A 63 -1.32 -1.30 -23.19
N PHE A 64 -1.99 -1.39 -22.03
CA PHE A 64 -3.22 -0.64 -21.82
C PHE A 64 -2.97 0.87 -21.93
N ILE A 65 -1.88 1.35 -21.36
CA ILE A 65 -1.56 2.78 -21.38
C ILE A 65 -1.20 3.26 -22.78
N GLU A 66 -0.35 2.53 -23.49
CA GLU A 66 0.04 2.86 -24.86
C GLU A 66 -1.17 3.01 -25.79
N ASN A 67 -2.18 2.15 -25.61
CA ASN A 67 -3.40 2.18 -26.42
C ASN A 67 -4.37 3.32 -26.06
N ASN A 68 -4.45 3.71 -24.77
CA ASN A 68 -5.48 4.64 -24.29
C ASN A 68 -4.95 6.06 -24.01
N PHE A 69 -3.64 6.20 -23.81
CA PHE A 69 -2.97 7.44 -23.44
C PHE A 69 -1.70 7.63 -24.29
N PRO A 70 -1.83 7.66 -25.63
CA PRO A 70 -0.67 7.80 -26.51
C PRO A 70 0.06 9.13 -26.25
N ASN A 71 1.38 9.10 -26.22
CA ASN A 71 2.26 10.25 -25.97
C ASN A 71 2.16 10.89 -24.57
N TRP A 72 1.60 10.17 -23.59
CA TRP A 72 1.60 10.62 -22.20
C TRP A 72 2.93 10.29 -21.51
N LYS A 73 3.35 11.16 -20.59
CA LYS A 73 4.53 10.91 -19.77
C LYS A 73 4.20 9.80 -18.76
N ILE A 74 5.09 8.83 -18.62
CA ILE A 74 4.95 7.76 -17.62
C ILE A 74 6.10 7.87 -16.62
N GLU A 75 5.79 7.79 -15.34
CA GLU A 75 6.76 7.83 -14.25
C GLU A 75 6.41 6.81 -13.17
N SER A 76 7.39 6.44 -12.36
CA SER A 76 7.19 5.49 -11.27
C SER A 76 8.25 5.69 -10.19
N TYR A 77 7.84 5.50 -8.94
CA TYR A 77 8.77 5.09 -7.89
C TYR A 77 8.89 3.58 -7.89
N CYS A 78 10.09 3.05 -7.73
CA CYS A 78 10.33 1.61 -7.73
C CYS A 78 11.35 1.21 -6.67
N LYS A 79 11.34 -0.08 -6.31
CA LYS A 79 12.38 -0.66 -5.45
C LYS A 79 13.60 -0.98 -6.31
N SER A 80 14.78 -1.03 -5.68
CA SER A 80 16.03 -1.47 -6.33
C SER A 80 15.86 -2.82 -7.06
N SER A 81 15.14 -3.76 -6.46
CA SER A 81 14.87 -5.08 -7.06
C SER A 81 14.07 -5.05 -8.36
N THR A 82 13.47 -3.92 -8.72
CA THR A 82 12.67 -3.75 -9.95
C THR A 82 13.27 -2.75 -10.92
N ILE A 83 14.41 -2.12 -10.58
CA ILE A 83 14.97 -1.02 -11.38
C ILE A 83 15.33 -1.46 -12.81
N GLU A 84 15.85 -2.68 -12.95
CA GLU A 84 16.26 -3.22 -14.24
C GLU A 84 15.05 -3.51 -15.14
N LEU A 85 13.92 -3.91 -14.56
CA LEU A 85 12.66 -4.04 -15.31
C LEU A 85 12.26 -2.69 -15.91
N PHE A 86 12.37 -1.60 -15.14
CA PHE A 86 12.02 -0.26 -15.61
C PHE A 86 12.98 0.21 -16.71
N LYS A 87 14.29 0.07 -16.53
CA LYS A 87 15.29 0.42 -17.55
C LYS A 87 15.07 -0.31 -18.87
N ASN A 88 14.84 -1.62 -18.79
CA ASN A 88 14.54 -2.44 -19.97
C ASN A 88 13.23 -2.07 -20.69
N ASN A 89 12.38 -1.24 -20.07
CA ASN A 89 11.15 -0.72 -20.66
C ASN A 89 11.24 0.80 -20.90
N GLY A 90 12.45 1.34 -21.08
CA GLY A 90 12.67 2.72 -21.51
C GLY A 90 12.53 3.79 -20.42
N PHE A 91 12.52 3.39 -19.14
CA PHE A 91 12.53 4.35 -18.03
C PHE A 91 13.95 4.74 -17.65
N GLU A 92 14.12 6.01 -17.31
CA GLU A 92 15.36 6.57 -16.78
C GLU A 92 15.21 6.90 -15.28
N ILE A 93 16.32 6.87 -14.55
CA ILE A 93 16.35 7.24 -13.13
C ILE A 93 16.47 8.77 -13.06
N ILE A 94 15.43 9.43 -12.56
CA ILE A 94 15.40 10.90 -12.41
C ILE A 94 15.75 11.32 -10.97
N GLU A 95 15.38 10.53 -9.96
CA GLU A 95 15.62 10.83 -8.55
C GLU A 95 15.75 9.54 -7.70
N ASN A 96 16.41 9.65 -6.54
CA ASN A 96 16.51 8.58 -5.54
C ASN A 96 15.61 8.88 -4.33
N LEU A 97 14.81 7.91 -3.91
CA LEU A 97 13.98 8.03 -2.70
C LEU A 97 14.56 7.26 -1.52
N TYR A 98 14.44 7.85 -0.34
CA TYR A 98 14.78 7.22 0.93
C TYR A 98 13.53 6.60 1.58
N LEU A 99 13.64 5.33 2.00
CA LEU A 99 12.66 4.72 2.89
C LEU A 99 13.08 4.95 4.34
N VAL A 100 12.23 5.62 5.11
CA VAL A 100 12.47 5.90 6.55
C VAL A 100 11.48 5.13 7.41
N SER A 101 11.91 4.74 8.62
CA SER A 101 11.05 4.06 9.60
C SER A 101 11.32 4.59 11.01
N LYS A 102 10.29 4.67 11.85
CA LYS A 102 10.39 5.00 13.27
C LYS A 102 10.12 3.73 14.08
N LYS A 103 10.98 3.40 15.05
CA LYS A 103 10.73 2.29 15.98
C LYS A 103 9.45 2.57 16.78
N SER A 104 8.59 1.56 16.91
CA SER A 104 7.43 1.62 17.81
C SER A 104 7.91 1.74 19.25
N VAL A 105 7.49 2.80 19.95
CA VAL A 105 7.64 2.89 21.40
C VAL A 105 6.46 2.12 21.99
N PHE A 106 6.72 0.94 22.55
CA PHE A 106 5.73 0.27 23.38
C PHE A 106 5.55 1.12 24.64
N ILE A 107 4.38 1.74 24.80
CA ILE A 107 3.99 2.29 26.09
C ILE A 107 3.53 1.08 26.91
N ASN A 108 4.29 0.72 27.94
CA ASN A 108 3.84 -0.29 28.89
C ASN A 108 2.63 0.27 29.65
N ASP A 109 1.43 -0.28 29.41
CA ASP A 109 0.20 -0.02 30.18
C ASP A 109 0.25 -0.63 31.60
N SER A 110 1.37 -0.48 32.31
CA SER A 110 1.53 -1.00 33.67
C SER A 110 0.98 -0.07 34.77
N LEU A 111 0.02 0.82 34.47
CA LEU A 111 -0.49 1.80 35.44
C LEU A 111 -2.01 1.82 35.68
N ASN A 112 -2.81 0.93 35.08
CA ASN A 112 -4.28 0.92 35.30
C ASN A 112 -4.85 -0.39 35.89
N SER A 113 -4.14 -1.00 36.84
CA SER A 113 -4.70 -2.06 37.71
C SER A 113 -4.91 -1.59 39.15
N LYS A 114 -5.43 -0.38 39.37
CA LYS A 114 -6.14 -0.08 40.63
C LYS A 114 -7.52 -0.74 40.57
N LYS A 115 -7.59 -2.00 41.01
CA LYS A 115 -8.83 -2.70 41.37
C LYS A 115 -9.59 -1.88 42.42
N ILE A 116 -10.59 -1.11 41.99
CA ILE A 116 -11.63 -0.59 42.88
C ILE A 116 -12.54 -1.78 43.20
N ASN A 117 -12.36 -2.35 44.39
CA ASN A 117 -13.11 -3.50 44.88
C ASN A 117 -14.39 -2.99 45.57
N ILE A 118 -15.46 -2.76 44.80
CA ILE A 118 -16.79 -2.46 45.37
C ILE A 118 -17.52 -3.79 45.54
N ASN A 119 -17.40 -4.36 46.74
CA ASN A 119 -18.19 -5.50 47.17
C ASN A 119 -19.68 -5.11 47.24
N LYS A 120 -20.41 -5.38 46.17
CA LYS A 120 -21.86 -5.60 46.20
C LYS A 120 -22.13 -6.99 46.78
N LYS A 121 -22.60 -7.06 48.03
CA LYS A 121 -23.64 -8.03 48.45
C LYS A 121 -24.20 -7.66 49.82
N LEU A 122 -25.22 -6.80 49.80
CA LEU A 122 -26.30 -6.87 50.78
C LEU A 122 -27.13 -8.14 50.48
N LYS A 123 -27.32 -8.98 51.50
CA LYS A 123 -28.60 -9.54 51.97
C LYS A 123 -28.38 -10.91 52.63
N LEU A 124 -28.51 -10.93 53.95
CA LEU A 124 -29.23 -11.95 54.71
C LEU A 124 -29.33 -11.44 56.15
N ARG A 125 -30.43 -10.73 56.43
CA ARG A 125 -30.99 -10.64 57.78
C ARG A 125 -32.25 -11.50 57.73
N ASP A 126 -32.10 -12.76 58.10
CA ASP A 126 -33.21 -13.52 58.66
C ASP A 126 -32.97 -13.53 60.17
N THR A 127 -33.71 -12.67 60.85
CA THR A 127 -33.89 -12.74 62.30
C THR A 127 -34.70 -13.98 62.63
N LEU A 128 -34.13 -14.74 63.57
CA LEU A 128 -34.70 -15.79 64.40
C LEU A 128 -36.15 -15.54 64.85
N LYS A 129 -36.90 -16.64 64.98
CA LYS A 129 -37.84 -16.83 66.09
C LYS A 129 -37.04 -17.02 67.39
#